data_AF-A0A495IKV3-F1
#
_entry.id   AF-A0A495IKV3-F1
#
_cell.length_a   1.000
_cell.length_b   1.000
_cell.length_c   1.000
_cell.angle_alpha   90.00
_cell.angle_beta   90.00
_cell.angle_gamma   90.00
#
_symmetry.space_group_name_H-M   'P 1'
#
loop_
_entity.id
_entity.type
_entity.pdbx_description
1 polymer ?
#
loop_
_entity_poly.entity_id
_entity_poly.type
_entity_poly.pdbx_seq_one_letter_code
_entity_poly.pdbx_strand_id
1 'polypeptide(L)'
;MNAGTRKTFHALLGGKAPRDLSWDKVIDLFEDIADEVHRETSDRVAVTMGGHRTVFHRRHDGRLSLDDIEQARHFIRTADAPGMPVHLLVVAIDDERARLVTFDLDQAATVSTEHDLTDSDDRSRHLRTVERHTGRDDAQEENAFFDTVAADIRASGHLDFVILGHGTGKANAAAGLLDRIRAHHHDILERFAGVGDIDLSAATLTDLEDAARAVLDNGF
;
A
#
# COMPACT_ATOMS: atom_id res chain seq x y z
N MET A 1 15.33 4.88 -0.90
CA MET A 1 14.31 5.85 -0.47
C MET A 1 14.45 6.37 0.96
N ASN A 2 14.45 7.70 1.13
CA ASN A 2 14.31 8.37 2.43
C ASN A 2 12.81 8.60 2.78
N ALA A 3 12.50 8.98 4.03
CA ALA A 3 11.11 9.18 4.46
C ALA A 3 10.37 10.29 3.70
N GLY A 4 11.09 11.30 3.21
CA GLY A 4 10.54 12.42 2.45
C GLY A 4 10.17 12.02 1.02
N THR A 5 11.04 11.30 0.33
CA THR A 5 10.81 10.78 -1.02
C THR A 5 9.69 9.74 -1.02
N ARG A 6 9.58 8.91 0.03
CA ARG A 6 8.44 7.98 0.19
C ARG A 6 7.11 8.71 0.32
N LYS A 7 7.04 9.76 1.15
CA LYS A 7 5.84 10.59 1.27
C LYS A 7 5.45 11.22 -0.08
N THR A 8 6.43 11.65 -0.88
CA THR A 8 6.19 12.19 -2.22
C THR A 8 5.69 11.11 -3.19
N PHE A 9 6.24 9.90 -3.12
CA PHE A 9 5.80 8.75 -3.92
C PHE A 9 4.34 8.39 -3.64
N HIS A 10 3.95 8.24 -2.36
CA HIS A 10 2.55 7.99 -2.00
C HIS A 10 1.64 9.16 -2.37
N ALA A 11 2.10 10.40 -2.23
CA ALA A 11 1.32 11.55 -2.67
C ALA A 11 1.10 11.55 -4.19
N LEU A 12 2.08 11.13 -4.99
CA LEU A 12 1.96 11.04 -6.45
C LEU A 12 1.07 9.88 -6.93
N LEU A 13 1.18 8.71 -6.28
CA LEU A 13 0.47 7.50 -6.70
C LEU A 13 -0.87 7.27 -5.99
N GLY A 14 -1.10 7.92 -4.84
CA GLY A 14 -2.43 7.98 -4.21
C GLY A 14 -3.47 8.62 -5.13
N GLY A 15 -4.76 8.38 -4.88
CA GLY A 15 -5.77 8.61 -5.91
C GLY A 15 -5.88 10.04 -6.42
N LYS A 16 -6.21 11.05 -5.59
CA LYS A 16 -6.25 12.44 -6.07
C LYS A 16 -4.86 13.05 -6.18
N ALA A 17 -4.46 13.36 -7.42
CA ALA A 17 -3.21 14.04 -7.72
C ALA A 17 -3.04 15.31 -6.86
N PRO A 18 -1.90 15.45 -6.16
CA PRO A 18 -1.63 16.59 -5.30
C PRO A 18 -1.61 17.85 -6.17
N ARG A 19 -2.28 18.89 -5.70
CA ARG A 19 -2.39 20.15 -6.47
C ARG A 19 -1.17 21.05 -6.30
N ASP A 20 -0.28 20.71 -5.38
CA ASP A 20 0.77 21.60 -4.88
C ASP A 20 2.11 20.89 -4.62
N LEU A 21 2.49 19.96 -5.50
CA LEU A 21 3.74 19.22 -5.36
C LEU A 21 4.97 20.09 -5.67
N SER A 22 5.92 20.11 -4.74
CA SER A 22 7.18 20.83 -4.91
C SER A 22 8.04 20.14 -5.95
N TRP A 23 8.64 20.93 -6.85
CA TRP A 23 9.60 20.47 -7.83
C TRP A 23 10.74 19.67 -7.19
N ASP A 24 11.37 20.23 -6.16
CA ASP A 24 12.55 19.62 -5.53
C ASP A 24 12.21 18.24 -4.93
N LYS A 25 11.02 18.09 -4.36
CA LYS A 25 10.57 16.81 -3.77
C LYS A 25 10.39 15.70 -4.81
N VAL A 26 9.97 16.07 -6.02
CA VAL A 26 9.78 15.11 -7.12
C VAL A 26 11.10 14.77 -7.78
N ILE A 27 12.01 15.73 -7.90
CA ILE A 27 13.36 15.44 -8.37
C ILE A 27 14.09 14.55 -7.37
N ASP A 28 14.00 14.83 -6.07
CA ASP A 28 14.55 13.95 -5.02
C ASP A 28 13.98 12.54 -5.11
N LEU A 29 12.69 12.40 -5.45
CA LEU A 29 12.07 11.10 -5.69
C LEU A 29 12.69 10.40 -6.90
N PHE A 30 12.77 11.08 -8.05
CA PHE A 30 13.34 10.49 -9.27
C PHE A 30 14.82 10.17 -9.12
N GLU A 31 15.60 10.97 -8.39
CA GLU A 31 17.00 10.67 -8.07
C GLU A 31 17.15 9.39 -7.23
N ASP A 32 16.09 8.95 -6.55
CA ASP A 32 16.07 7.75 -5.72
C ASP A 32 15.51 6.51 -6.46
N ILE A 33 14.64 6.66 -7.47
CA ILE A 33 13.95 5.53 -8.14
C ILE A 33 14.25 5.36 -9.63
N ALA A 34 14.76 6.39 -10.32
CA ALA A 34 14.99 6.32 -11.76
C ALA A 34 16.39 5.78 -12.08
N ASP A 35 16.54 5.17 -13.25
CA ASP A 35 17.84 4.69 -13.74
C ASP A 35 18.82 5.84 -13.98
N GLU A 36 18.30 6.95 -14.54
CA GLU A 36 19.10 8.14 -14.83
C GLU A 36 18.26 9.41 -14.67
N VAL A 37 18.84 10.41 -14.00
CA VAL A 37 18.30 11.77 -13.90
C VAL A 37 19.34 12.74 -14.45
N HIS A 38 19.01 13.39 -15.57
CA HIS A 38 19.86 14.36 -16.22
C HIS A 38 19.28 15.77 -16.11
N ARG A 39 19.96 16.65 -15.38
CA ARG A 39 19.60 18.06 -15.29
C ARG A 39 20.10 18.80 -16.54
N GLU A 40 19.24 18.94 -17.55
CA GLU A 40 19.57 19.66 -18.79
C GLU A 40 19.78 21.15 -18.53
N THR A 41 18.92 21.75 -17.70
CA THR A 41 19.00 23.15 -17.27
C THR A 41 18.44 23.31 -15.86
N SER A 42 18.51 24.50 -15.27
CA SER A 42 17.96 24.79 -13.93
C SER A 42 16.43 24.59 -13.82
N ASP A 43 15.75 24.54 -14.95
CA ASP A 43 14.30 24.44 -15.10
C ASP A 43 13.83 23.20 -15.88
N ARG A 44 14.75 22.33 -16.30
CA ARG A 44 14.42 21.12 -17.09
C ARG A 44 15.23 19.93 -16.61
N VAL A 45 14.52 18.85 -16.31
CA VAL A 45 15.14 17.58 -15.90
C VAL A 45 14.59 16.48 -16.77
N ALA A 46 15.50 15.78 -17.43
CA ALA A 46 15.20 14.54 -18.14
C ALA A 46 15.36 13.37 -17.18
N VAL A 47 14.37 12.50 -17.14
CA VAL A 47 14.36 11.28 -16.31
C VAL A 47 14.21 10.10 -17.24
N THR A 48 15.09 9.12 -17.09
CA THR A 48 15.02 7.83 -17.78
C THR A 48 14.78 6.73 -16.75
N MET A 49 13.78 5.89 -17.00
CA MET A 49 13.38 4.80 -16.12
C MET A 49 12.76 3.68 -16.95
N GLY A 50 13.16 2.43 -16.75
CA GLY A 50 12.58 1.27 -17.45
C GLY A 50 12.65 1.36 -18.97
N GLY A 51 13.66 2.05 -19.51
CA GLY A 51 13.78 2.33 -20.95
C GLY A 51 12.88 3.44 -21.49
N HIS A 52 12.07 4.07 -20.65
CA HIS A 52 11.26 5.24 -20.98
C HIS A 52 11.98 6.53 -20.56
N ARG A 53 11.92 7.57 -21.40
CA ARG A 53 12.48 8.89 -21.09
C ARG A 53 11.41 9.97 -21.13
N THR A 54 11.31 10.74 -20.06
CA THR A 54 10.41 11.90 -19.94
C THR A 54 11.18 13.12 -19.51
N VAL A 55 10.75 14.31 -19.95
CA VAL A 55 11.34 15.59 -19.52
C VAL A 55 10.28 16.35 -18.72
N PHE A 56 10.64 16.72 -17.50
CA PHE A 56 9.82 17.55 -16.62
C PHE A 56 10.33 18.99 -16.62
N HIS A 57 9.42 19.94 -16.38
CA HIS A 57 9.72 21.37 -16.36
C HIS A 57 9.38 22.00 -15.03
N ARG A 58 10.29 22.83 -14.52
CA ARG A 58 10.08 23.60 -13.30
C ARG A 58 9.28 24.84 -13.61
N ARG A 59 8.13 25.04 -12.98
CA ARG A 59 7.44 26.32 -13.03
C ARG A 59 8.17 27.38 -12.20
N HIS A 60 7.97 28.64 -12.55
CA HIS A 60 8.59 29.78 -11.85
C HIS A 60 8.22 29.89 -10.36
N ASP A 61 7.14 29.24 -9.91
CA ASP A 61 6.71 29.18 -8.51
C ASP A 61 7.37 28.03 -7.71
N GLY A 62 8.29 27.29 -8.33
CA GLY A 62 8.98 26.15 -7.72
C GLY A 62 8.12 24.91 -7.57
N ARG A 63 6.95 24.87 -8.20
CA ARG A 63 6.03 23.72 -8.19
C ARG A 63 5.98 23.04 -9.56
N LEU A 64 5.47 21.82 -9.58
CA LEU A 64 5.07 21.16 -10.83
C LEU A 64 3.70 21.66 -11.29
N SER A 65 3.47 21.67 -12.60
CA SER A 65 2.12 21.85 -13.13
C SER A 65 1.27 20.60 -12.86
N LEU A 66 -0.06 20.74 -12.92
CA LEU A 66 -0.95 19.58 -12.83
C LEU A 66 -0.67 18.57 -13.95
N ASP A 67 -0.35 19.05 -15.15
CA ASP A 67 -0.01 18.20 -16.29
C ASP A 67 1.30 17.45 -16.05
N ASP A 68 2.32 18.10 -15.46
CA ASP A 68 3.59 17.44 -15.11
C ASP A 68 3.39 16.42 -13.97
N ILE A 69 2.46 16.66 -13.05
CA ILE A 69 2.11 15.73 -11.97
C ILE A 69 1.44 14.48 -12.54
N GLU A 70 0.46 14.63 -13.43
CA GLU A 70 -0.16 13.49 -14.12
C GLU A 70 0.84 12.78 -15.04
N GLN A 71 1.74 13.52 -15.70
CA GLN A 71 2.80 12.95 -16.50
C GLN A 71 3.80 12.16 -15.65
N ALA A 72 4.18 12.66 -14.47
CA ALA A 72 5.06 11.94 -13.54
C ALA A 72 4.39 10.66 -13.04
N ARG A 73 3.10 10.73 -12.72
CA ARG A 73 2.30 9.59 -12.29
C ARG A 73 2.16 8.54 -13.40
N HIS A 74 1.90 8.97 -14.64
CA HIS A 74 1.85 8.08 -15.80
C HIS A 74 3.22 7.46 -16.10
N PHE A 75 4.28 8.25 -16.00
CA PHE A 75 5.65 7.81 -16.23
C PHE A 75 6.09 6.77 -15.20
N ILE A 76 5.81 6.98 -13.90
CA ILE A 76 6.10 6.00 -12.85
C ILE A 76 5.36 4.68 -13.09
N ARG A 77 4.10 4.74 -13.53
CA ARG A 77 3.29 3.54 -13.80
C ARG A 77 3.65 2.80 -15.08
N THR A 78 4.09 3.50 -16.11
CA THR A 78 4.39 2.89 -17.41
C THR A 78 5.84 2.43 -17.52
N ALA A 79 6.75 3.07 -16.81
CA ALA A 79 8.16 2.71 -16.79
C ALA A 79 8.47 1.50 -15.90
N ASP A 80 7.44 0.84 -15.34
CA ASP A 80 7.56 -0.36 -14.50
C ASP A 80 8.75 -0.24 -13.54
N ALA A 81 8.79 0.88 -12.81
CA ALA A 81 9.98 1.42 -12.15
C ALA A 81 10.72 0.32 -11.38
N PRO A 82 11.85 -0.21 -11.90
CA PRO A 82 12.55 -1.30 -11.23
C PRO A 82 13.26 -0.71 -10.03
N GLY A 83 12.61 -0.71 -8.87
CA GLY A 83 13.17 0.00 -7.73
C GLY A 83 12.37 0.02 -6.44
N MET A 84 11.08 -0.34 -6.43
CA MET A 84 10.47 -0.74 -5.18
C MET A 84 9.33 -1.73 -5.40
N PRO A 85 9.47 -2.98 -4.90
CA PRO A 85 8.29 -3.77 -4.63
C PRO A 85 7.36 -2.94 -3.75
N VAL A 86 6.15 -2.62 -4.25
CA VAL A 86 5.11 -2.01 -3.41
C VAL A 86 4.64 -3.12 -2.49
N HIS A 87 5.40 -3.31 -1.41
CA HIS A 87 5.09 -4.24 -0.36
C HIS A 87 3.88 -3.71 0.41
N LEU A 88 2.72 -4.28 0.14
CA LEU A 88 1.47 -3.96 0.81
C LEU A 88 1.17 -5.02 1.86
N LEU A 89 0.88 -4.60 3.08
CA LEU A 89 0.29 -5.48 4.07
C LEU A 89 -1.23 -5.51 3.90
N VAL A 90 -1.78 -6.68 3.60
CA VAL A 90 -3.22 -6.93 3.59
C VAL A 90 -3.62 -7.58 4.91
N VAL A 91 -4.54 -6.92 5.62
CA VAL A 91 -5.12 -7.40 6.87
C VAL A 91 -6.54 -7.89 6.58
N ALA A 92 -6.69 -9.19 6.35
CA ALA A 92 -7.98 -9.81 6.12
C ALA A 92 -8.59 -10.29 7.45
N ILE A 93 -9.71 -9.71 7.87
CA ILE A 93 -10.29 -9.92 9.20
C ILE A 93 -11.79 -10.26 9.13
N ASP A 94 -12.17 -11.33 9.83
CA ASP A 94 -13.55 -11.72 10.13
C ASP A 94 -13.77 -11.70 11.66
N ASP A 95 -14.93 -12.19 12.13
CA ASP A 95 -15.29 -12.21 13.55
C ASP A 95 -14.52 -13.25 14.38
N GLU A 96 -13.87 -14.21 13.72
CA GLU A 96 -13.14 -15.31 14.33
C GLU A 96 -11.62 -15.14 14.22
N ARG A 97 -11.11 -14.52 13.16
CA ARG A 97 -9.69 -14.50 12.82
C ARG A 97 -9.26 -13.30 11.98
N ALA A 98 -7.98 -12.95 12.12
CA ALA A 98 -7.28 -12.02 11.24
C ALA A 98 -6.10 -12.71 10.56
N ARG A 99 -5.95 -12.52 9.25
CA ARG A 99 -4.84 -12.97 8.42
C ARG A 99 -4.07 -11.76 7.93
N LEU A 100 -2.78 -11.74 8.21
CA LEU A 100 -1.86 -10.72 7.71
C LEU A 100 -1.04 -11.32 6.57
N VAL A 101 -1.11 -10.71 5.39
CA VAL A 101 -0.42 -11.16 4.18
C VAL A 101 0.34 -9.99 3.58
N THR A 102 1.62 -10.17 3.28
CA THR A 102 2.39 -9.16 2.53
C THR A 102 2.39 -9.51 1.05
N PHE A 103 1.92 -8.58 0.21
CA PHE A 103 1.95 -8.69 -1.24
C PHE A 103 3.03 -7.79 -1.82
N ASP A 104 3.64 -8.24 -2.90
CA ASP A 104 4.51 -7.43 -3.75
C ASP A 104 3.72 -7.06 -5.00
N LEU A 105 3.19 -5.83 -5.04
CA LEU A 105 2.28 -5.40 -6.12
C LEU A 105 3.01 -5.04 -7.43
N ASP A 106 4.34 -5.10 -7.45
CA ASP A 106 5.20 -4.76 -8.61
C ASP A 106 5.41 -5.95 -9.56
N GLN A 107 5.13 -7.18 -9.11
CA GLN A 107 5.23 -8.33 -10.00
C GLN A 107 3.94 -8.51 -10.78
N ALA A 108 4.01 -8.21 -12.08
CA ALA A 108 2.99 -8.56 -13.06
C ALA A 108 2.53 -10.01 -12.82
N ALA A 109 1.22 -10.16 -12.60
CA ALA A 109 0.51 -11.39 -12.27
C ALA A 109 1.08 -12.60 -13.03
N THR A 110 1.98 -13.35 -12.40
CA THR A 110 2.43 -14.61 -12.94
C THR A 110 1.39 -15.64 -12.54
N VAL A 111 0.49 -15.90 -13.51
CA VAL A 111 -0.33 -17.10 -13.70
C VAL A 111 -0.21 -18.09 -12.55
N SER A 112 -1.21 -18.08 -11.66
CA SER A 112 -1.44 -19.14 -10.69
C SER A 112 -1.66 -20.45 -11.46
N THR A 113 -0.58 -21.21 -11.68
CA THR A 113 -0.72 -22.65 -11.91
C THR A 113 -0.95 -23.26 -10.54
N GLU A 114 -2.19 -23.64 -10.30
CA GLU A 114 -2.61 -24.55 -9.25
C GLU A 114 -1.67 -25.76 -9.25
N HIS A 115 -0.86 -25.91 -8.19
CA HIS A 115 -0.28 -27.19 -7.87
C HIS A 115 -0.26 -27.41 -6.37
N ASP A 116 -0.93 -28.51 -6.04
CA ASP A 116 -1.00 -29.18 -4.77
C ASP A 116 0.41 -29.52 -4.25
N LEU A 117 0.63 -29.24 -2.96
CA LEU A 117 1.62 -29.78 -2.04
C LEU A 117 2.95 -30.32 -2.62
N THR A 118 4.05 -29.61 -2.31
CA THR A 118 5.25 -30.13 -1.59
C THR A 118 6.50 -29.36 -2.02
N ASP A 119 7.08 -28.65 -1.07
CA ASP A 119 8.49 -28.22 -1.00
C ASP A 119 8.96 -27.10 -1.96
N SER A 120 9.70 -26.17 -1.34
CA SER A 120 10.66 -25.24 -1.96
C SER A 120 10.12 -24.09 -2.81
N ASP A 121 9.62 -23.03 -2.15
CA ASP A 121 9.93 -21.68 -2.63
C ASP A 121 10.18 -20.71 -1.45
N ASP A 122 11.45 -20.43 -1.26
CA ASP A 122 12.07 -19.65 -0.18
C ASP A 122 12.05 -18.14 -0.50
N ARG A 123 10.85 -17.58 -0.67
CA ARG A 123 10.62 -16.13 -0.82
C ARG A 123 9.43 -15.67 0.02
N SER A 124 9.63 -15.77 1.33
CA SER A 124 9.04 -14.97 2.42
C SER A 124 7.60 -14.46 2.26
N ARG A 125 6.64 -15.37 2.05
CA ARG A 125 5.22 -15.13 2.30
C ARG A 125 4.95 -15.35 3.78
N HIS A 126 5.01 -14.29 4.59
CA HIS A 126 4.69 -14.39 6.03
C HIS A 126 3.18 -14.33 6.25
N LEU A 127 2.51 -15.48 6.19
CA LEU A 127 1.12 -15.60 6.66
C LEU A 127 1.12 -15.73 8.17
N ARG A 128 0.40 -14.84 8.85
CA ARG A 128 0.12 -14.97 10.28
C ARG A 128 -1.37 -14.91 10.53
N THR A 129 -1.87 -15.86 11.31
CA THR A 129 -3.26 -15.96 11.75
C THR A 129 -3.36 -15.60 13.22
N VAL A 130 -4.28 -14.70 13.57
CA VAL A 130 -4.68 -14.41 14.96
C VAL A 130 -6.11 -14.91 15.12
N GLU A 131 -6.40 -15.69 16.16
CA GLU A 131 -7.74 -16.24 16.44
C GLU A 131 -8.36 -15.58 17.68
N ARG A 132 -9.66 -15.28 17.62
CA ARG A 132 -10.43 -14.77 18.75
C ARG A 132 -10.69 -15.89 19.76
N HIS A 133 -10.41 -15.64 21.03
CA HIS A 133 -10.83 -16.53 22.11
C HIS A 133 -12.30 -16.23 22.43
N THR A 134 -13.16 -17.25 22.50
CA THR A 134 -14.60 -17.07 22.79
C THR A 134 -14.88 -17.34 24.27
N GLY A 135 -15.19 -16.26 25.02
CA GLY A 135 -15.48 -16.28 26.45
C GLY A 135 -16.52 -15.23 26.88
N ARG A 136 -16.78 -15.10 28.20
CA ARG A 136 -17.99 -14.46 28.76
C ARG A 136 -18.01 -12.91 28.72
N ASP A 137 -17.10 -12.27 27.99
CA ASP A 137 -16.94 -10.81 27.95
C ASP A 137 -16.57 -10.32 26.53
N ASP A 138 -17.53 -10.44 25.61
CA ASP A 138 -17.36 -10.30 24.16
C ASP A 138 -16.59 -9.04 23.73
N ALA A 139 -16.84 -7.90 24.38
CA ALA A 139 -16.28 -6.60 23.98
C ALA A 139 -14.83 -6.40 24.44
N GLN A 140 -14.45 -6.87 25.63
CA GLN A 140 -13.07 -6.75 26.10
C GLN A 140 -12.16 -7.72 25.34
N GLU A 141 -12.66 -8.92 25.05
CA GLU A 141 -11.97 -9.91 24.23
C GLU A 141 -11.81 -9.42 22.78
N GLU A 142 -12.83 -8.79 22.20
CA GLU A 142 -12.76 -8.17 20.87
C GLU A 142 -11.73 -7.03 20.80
N ASN A 143 -11.70 -6.15 21.81
CA ASN A 143 -10.68 -5.11 21.89
C ASN A 143 -9.26 -5.68 22.01
N ALA A 144 -9.07 -6.72 22.82
CA ALA A 144 -7.76 -7.37 22.96
C ALA A 144 -7.32 -8.07 21.66
N PHE A 145 -8.26 -8.63 20.92
CA PHE A 145 -8.04 -9.17 19.59
C PHE A 145 -7.56 -8.07 18.62
N PHE A 146 -8.27 -6.95 18.55
CA PHE A 146 -7.85 -5.81 17.71
C PHE A 146 -6.50 -5.22 18.13
N ASP A 147 -6.21 -5.13 19.42
CA ASP A 147 -4.91 -4.67 19.93
C ASP A 147 -3.77 -5.61 19.48
N THR A 148 -4.03 -6.91 19.45
CA THR A 148 -3.08 -7.92 18.96
C THR A 148 -2.82 -7.75 17.47
N VAL A 149 -3.88 -7.57 16.67
CA VAL A 149 -3.76 -7.31 15.22
C VAL A 149 -2.98 -6.01 14.98
N ALA A 150 -3.28 -4.94 15.72
CA ALA A 150 -2.59 -3.67 15.60
C ALA A 150 -1.10 -3.76 16.00
N ALA A 151 -0.76 -4.58 17.00
CA ALA A 151 0.62 -4.86 17.37
C ALA A 151 1.38 -5.59 16.24
N ASP A 152 0.73 -6.52 15.54
CA ASP A 152 1.32 -7.21 14.41
C ASP A 152 1.47 -6.31 13.17
N ILE A 153 0.51 -5.41 12.90
CA ILE A 153 0.64 -4.34 11.89
C ILE A 153 1.79 -3.38 12.24
N ARG A 154 2.04 -3.14 13.53
CA ARG A 154 3.20 -2.35 13.96
C ARG A 154 4.50 -3.11 13.74
N ALA A 155 4.52 -4.41 14.02
CA ALA A 155 5.68 -5.28 13.84
C ALA A 155 6.06 -5.48 12.36
N SER A 156 5.11 -5.33 11.43
CA SER A 156 5.40 -5.31 9.98
C SER A 156 6.21 -4.10 9.51
N GLY A 157 6.55 -3.20 10.45
CA GLY A 157 7.49 -2.12 10.21
C GLY A 157 6.83 -0.95 9.49
N HIS A 158 7.28 -0.68 8.27
CA HIS A 158 6.90 0.53 7.54
C HIS A 158 6.02 0.28 6.32
N LEU A 159 5.44 -0.92 6.20
CA LEU A 159 4.54 -1.23 5.10
C LEU A 159 3.23 -0.47 5.26
N ASP A 160 2.73 0.08 4.15
CA ASP A 160 1.35 0.52 4.08
C ASP A 160 0.43 -0.69 4.19
N PHE A 161 -0.79 -0.47 4.66
CA PHE A 161 -1.73 -1.56 4.83
C PHE A 161 -3.17 -1.19 4.46
N VAL A 162 -3.87 -2.19 3.96
CA VAL A 162 -5.32 -2.17 3.77
C VAL A 162 -5.96 -3.16 4.73
N ILE A 163 -7.18 -2.87 5.14
CA ILE A 163 -8.01 -3.80 5.92
C ILE A 163 -9.10 -4.35 4.99
N LEU A 164 -9.17 -5.66 4.86
CA LEU A 164 -10.22 -6.35 4.12
C LEU A 164 -11.07 -7.11 5.12
N GLY A 165 -12.38 -7.05 4.98
CA GLY A 165 -13.28 -7.85 5.81
C GLY A 165 -14.65 -7.94 5.19
N HIS A 166 -15.52 -8.74 5.80
CA HIS A 166 -16.90 -8.83 5.39
C HIS A 166 -17.83 -8.37 6.52
N GLY A 167 -18.97 -7.81 6.16
CA GLY A 167 -20.09 -7.62 7.08
C GLY A 167 -20.61 -6.19 7.17
N THR A 168 -21.78 -6.04 7.77
CA THR A 168 -22.47 -4.75 7.92
C THR A 168 -22.71 -4.43 9.40
N GLY A 169 -22.60 -3.15 9.77
CA GLY A 169 -22.87 -2.68 11.13
C GLY A 169 -21.84 -3.16 12.16
N LYS A 170 -22.29 -3.45 13.39
CA LYS A 170 -21.44 -3.85 14.53
C LYS A 170 -20.73 -5.21 14.36
N ALA A 171 -21.12 -6.00 13.36
CA ALA A 171 -20.46 -7.27 13.02
C ALA A 171 -19.31 -7.09 12.02
N ASN A 172 -19.04 -5.86 11.55
CA ASN A 172 -17.94 -5.59 10.64
C ASN A 172 -16.63 -5.46 11.44
N ALA A 173 -15.90 -6.57 11.54
CA ALA A 173 -14.62 -6.64 12.24
C ALA A 173 -13.56 -5.69 11.65
N ALA A 174 -13.59 -5.43 10.33
CA ALA A 174 -12.71 -4.46 9.69
C ALA A 174 -12.97 -3.02 10.15
N ALA A 175 -14.25 -2.64 10.30
CA ALA A 175 -14.65 -1.35 10.86
C ALA A 175 -14.27 -1.25 12.34
N GLY A 176 -14.52 -2.31 13.12
CA GLY A 176 -14.14 -2.38 14.53
C GLY A 176 -12.64 -2.22 14.76
N LEU A 177 -11.82 -2.92 13.97
CA LEU A 177 -10.36 -2.79 13.99
C LEU A 177 -9.92 -1.37 13.63
N LEU A 178 -10.49 -0.79 12.57
CA LEU A 178 -10.14 0.58 12.15
C LEU A 178 -10.48 1.61 13.24
N ASP A 179 -11.64 1.48 13.88
CA ASP A 179 -12.03 2.35 14.99
C ASP A 179 -11.12 2.18 16.21
N ARG A 180 -10.70 0.94 16.52
CA ARG A 180 -9.70 0.66 17.56
C ARG A 180 -8.36 1.32 17.24
N ILE A 181 -7.88 1.20 15.99
CA ILE A 181 -6.63 1.83 15.54
C ILE A 181 -6.72 3.35 15.66
N ARG A 182 -7.84 3.95 15.24
CA ARG A 182 -8.07 5.39 15.36
C ARG A 182 -8.13 5.89 16.80
N ALA A 183 -8.56 5.06 17.75
CA ALA A 183 -8.67 5.46 19.15
C ALA A 183 -7.38 5.22 19.95
N HIS A 184 -6.58 4.20 19.59
CA HIS A 184 -5.48 3.72 20.45
C HIS A 184 -4.13 3.50 19.73
N HIS A 185 -4.10 3.42 18.40
CA HIS A 185 -2.89 3.10 17.62
C HIS A 185 -2.64 4.15 16.53
N HIS A 186 -2.61 5.42 16.91
CA HIS A 186 -2.41 6.54 15.98
C HIS A 186 -1.09 6.46 15.20
N ASP A 187 -0.07 5.81 15.76
CA ASP A 187 1.25 5.66 15.16
C ASP A 187 1.27 4.84 13.88
N ILE A 188 0.28 3.94 13.69
CA ILE A 188 0.14 3.15 12.46
C ILE A 188 -0.88 3.77 11.49
N LEU A 189 -1.69 4.73 11.93
CA LEU A 189 -2.78 5.31 11.13
C LEU A 189 -2.27 6.03 9.88
N GLU A 190 -1.06 6.61 9.92
CA GLU A 190 -0.45 7.28 8.76
C GLU A 190 -0.14 6.32 7.60
N ARG A 191 -0.11 5.00 7.86
CA ARG A 191 0.17 3.93 6.89
C ARG A 191 -1.10 3.25 6.38
N PHE A 192 -2.27 3.67 6.86
CA PHE A 192 -3.54 3.09 6.47
C PHE A 192 -3.94 3.60 5.09
N ALA A 193 -4.04 2.68 4.12
CA ALA A 193 -4.33 2.99 2.73
C ALA A 193 -5.82 2.85 2.38
N GLY A 194 -6.59 2.03 3.11
CA GLY A 194 -8.03 1.90 2.87
C GLY A 194 -8.68 0.66 3.48
N VAL A 195 -10.00 0.58 3.35
CA VAL A 195 -10.80 -0.59 3.76
C VAL A 195 -11.57 -1.13 2.55
N GLY A 196 -11.65 -2.46 2.43
CA GLY A 196 -12.39 -3.15 1.37
C GLY A 196 -13.33 -4.22 1.92
N ASP A 197 -14.39 -4.52 1.15
CA ASP A 197 -15.30 -5.62 1.44
C ASP A 197 -14.92 -6.86 0.61
N ILE A 198 -14.77 -8.00 1.26
CA ILE A 198 -14.55 -9.29 0.61
C ILE A 198 -15.08 -10.42 1.49
N ASP A 199 -15.73 -11.41 0.89
CA ASP A 199 -16.12 -12.64 1.58
C ASP A 199 -14.89 -13.52 1.86
N LEU A 200 -14.49 -13.59 3.13
CA LEU A 200 -13.30 -14.32 3.58
C LEU A 200 -13.52 -15.84 3.72
N SER A 201 -14.76 -16.33 3.62
CA SER A 201 -15.06 -17.76 3.83
C SER A 201 -14.44 -18.66 2.76
N ALA A 202 -14.27 -18.13 1.54
CA ALA A 202 -13.70 -18.83 0.38
C ALA A 202 -12.57 -18.05 -0.31
N ALA A 203 -12.17 -16.87 0.18
CA ALA A 203 -11.16 -16.04 -0.46
C ALA A 203 -9.77 -16.73 -0.50
N THR A 204 -9.21 -16.79 -1.70
CA THR A 204 -7.82 -17.19 -1.96
C THR A 204 -6.87 -16.01 -1.76
N LEU A 205 -5.55 -16.26 -1.78
CA LEU A 205 -4.56 -15.18 -1.74
C LEU A 205 -4.69 -14.24 -2.95
N THR A 206 -5.04 -14.77 -4.13
CA THR A 206 -5.29 -13.99 -5.34
C THR A 206 -6.49 -13.06 -5.16
N ASP A 207 -7.59 -13.56 -4.58
CA ASP A 207 -8.78 -12.74 -4.32
C ASP A 207 -8.47 -11.59 -3.32
N LEU A 208 -7.64 -11.87 -2.32
CA LEU A 208 -7.17 -10.85 -1.37
C LEU A 208 -6.28 -9.79 -2.04
N GLU A 209 -5.41 -10.20 -2.95
CA GLU A 209 -4.55 -9.28 -3.73
C GLU A 209 -5.39 -8.38 -4.64
N ASP A 210 -6.35 -8.96 -5.36
CA ASP A 210 -7.23 -8.24 -6.29
C ASP A 210 -8.15 -7.27 -5.53
N ALA A 211 -8.71 -7.69 -4.39
CA ALA A 211 -9.49 -6.79 -3.54
C ALA A 211 -8.64 -5.67 -2.95
N ALA A 212 -7.39 -5.95 -2.56
CA ALA A 212 -6.47 -4.93 -2.08
C ALA A 212 -6.11 -3.91 -3.18
N ARG A 213 -5.84 -4.36 -4.41
CA ARG A 213 -5.66 -3.47 -5.57
C ARG A 213 -6.89 -2.62 -5.81
N ALA A 214 -8.09 -3.22 -5.79
CA ALA A 214 -9.34 -2.48 -5.96
C ALA A 214 -9.53 -1.41 -4.88
N VAL A 215 -9.13 -1.65 -3.63
CA VAL A 215 -9.15 -0.64 -2.56
C VAL A 215 -8.18 0.50 -2.84
N LEU A 216 -6.97 0.19 -3.33
CA LEU A 216 -5.99 1.22 -3.70
C LEU A 216 -6.44 2.04 -4.92
N ASP A 217 -7.12 1.40 -5.88
CA ASP A 217 -7.61 2.04 -7.11
C ASP A 217 -8.88 2.89 -6.86
N ASN A 218 -9.76 2.45 -5.95
CA ASN A 218 -10.98 3.18 -5.55
C ASN A 218 -10.73 4.13 -4.37
N GLY A 219 -9.55 4.05 -3.75
CA GLY A 219 -9.07 4.93 -2.70
C GLY A 219 -8.58 6.25 -3.29
N PHE A 220 -9.34 7.31 -3.02
CA PHE A 220 -9.14 8.75 -3.31
C PHE A 220 -9.65 9.28 -4.65
#